data_AF-B2VJC0-F1
#
_entry.id   AF-B2VJC0-F1
#
_cell.length_a   1.000
_cell.length_b   1.000
_cell.length_c   1.000
_cell.angle_alpha   90.00
_cell.angle_beta   90.00
_cell.angle_gamma   90.00
#
_symmetry.space_group_name_H-M   'P 1'
#
loop_
_entity.id
_entity.type
_entity.pdbx_description
1 polymer ?
#
loop_
_entity_poly.entity_id
_entity_poly.type
_entity_poly.pdbx_seq_one_letter_code
_entity_poly.pdbx_strand_id
1 'polypeptide(L)'
;MPELAINTGNRLFETRRANTSAEFPGTLNNQDKAIIREIVRVANAPSTFQVNKNEKIAPLIQLTVESLVESSHAHIKEHQFLIQQAAAYSDPIPKLKPLGNYIHSTTLWHDLKNISFEQYPVAATCIASERAKYLEPTSDITRDHQILDSSIIEQFEMIAIDKNVGDRVFILGSPVHEALSRHGLSSAGAREKLEILAAEGPVRNLVATGDLNVEEAMLKFGIVSHKAREVLENIAAKGAAGDVAGKSFLHIEDVMLKFGIVSTGAREVLEVRVAEGAAAECVSKGWNLESIKAEFGIVSEKAVVKLEEAFVKDRLVPLINNDFSASAALLKYGIKSDSARDLLEAETGLTSGKYRVLRGEPWTEVVRKCGIREDSLAADTLKILADKVANDPHEITRHPVWTG
;
A
#
# COMPACT_ATOMS: atom_id res chain seq x y z
N MET A 1 -57.73 30.07 -49.98
CA MET A 1 -56.77 30.52 -48.96
C MET A 1 -56.51 29.37 -47.98
N PRO A 2 -55.30 29.30 -47.43
CA PRO A 2 -54.39 28.12 -47.39
C PRO A 2 -54.52 27.33 -46.05
N GLU A 3 -53.76 26.28 -45.69
CA GLU A 3 -52.37 25.92 -45.97
C GLU A 3 -52.05 24.45 -45.60
N LEU A 4 -50.98 23.92 -46.20
CA LEU A 4 -50.38 22.58 -46.04
C LEU A 4 -49.82 22.31 -44.63
N ALA A 5 -49.80 21.02 -44.25
CA ALA A 5 -48.60 20.41 -43.65
C ALA A 5 -48.55 18.90 -43.98
N ILE A 6 -47.50 18.53 -44.71
CA ILE A 6 -47.10 17.15 -45.03
C ILE A 6 -46.36 16.58 -43.82
N ASN A 7 -46.74 15.39 -43.34
CA ASN A 7 -45.88 14.59 -42.46
C ASN A 7 -45.75 13.17 -43.03
N THR A 8 -44.73 13.01 -43.87
CA THR A 8 -44.18 11.72 -44.30
C THR A 8 -43.13 11.28 -43.30
N GLY A 9 -43.34 10.14 -42.64
CA GLY A 9 -42.25 9.46 -41.93
C GLY A 9 -42.73 8.64 -40.75
N ASN A 10 -42.98 7.34 -40.99
CA ASN A 10 -42.73 6.20 -40.09
C ASN A 10 -43.52 4.97 -40.57
N ARG A 11 -43.20 4.53 -41.79
CA ARG A 11 -43.52 3.18 -42.28
C ARG A 11 -42.25 2.59 -42.83
N LEU A 12 -41.42 2.05 -41.96
CA LEU A 12 -40.37 1.09 -42.26
C LEU A 12 -39.99 0.50 -40.89
N PHE A 13 -40.00 -0.83 -40.79
CA PHE A 13 -39.70 -1.64 -39.60
C PHE A 13 -40.86 -1.97 -38.64
N GLU A 14 -42.01 -2.37 -39.19
CA GLU A 14 -42.80 -3.42 -38.53
C GLU A 14 -42.19 -4.79 -38.86
N THR A 15 -41.73 -5.48 -37.82
CA THR A 15 -41.63 -6.94 -37.70
C THR A 15 -40.95 -7.73 -38.83
N ARG A 16 -39.62 -7.85 -38.74
CA ARG A 16 -38.98 -9.15 -38.99
C ARG A 16 -38.63 -9.78 -37.65
N ARG A 17 -39.47 -10.71 -37.18
CA ARG A 17 -39.00 -11.74 -36.25
C ARG A 17 -37.86 -12.46 -36.96
N ALA A 18 -36.62 -12.21 -36.56
CA ALA A 18 -35.48 -12.97 -37.04
C ALA A 18 -35.74 -14.44 -36.68
N ASN A 19 -35.95 -15.26 -37.70
CA ASN A 19 -36.16 -16.70 -37.56
C ASN A 19 -34.76 -17.31 -37.34
N THR A 20 -34.29 -17.27 -36.09
CA THR A 20 -32.92 -17.67 -35.68
C THR A 20 -32.63 -19.17 -35.82
N SER A 21 -33.55 -19.96 -36.38
CA SER A 21 -33.35 -21.37 -36.68
C SER A 21 -32.53 -21.61 -37.96
N ALA A 22 -32.39 -20.62 -38.84
CA ALA A 22 -31.82 -20.80 -40.18
C ALA A 22 -30.37 -20.29 -40.35
N GLU A 23 -29.78 -19.62 -39.36
CA GLU A 23 -28.52 -18.88 -39.54
C GLU A 23 -27.26 -19.55 -38.97
N PHE A 24 -27.35 -20.80 -38.51
CA PHE A 24 -26.18 -21.56 -38.05
C PHE A 24 -25.87 -22.74 -38.99
N PRO A 25 -24.92 -22.60 -39.93
CA PRO A 25 -24.48 -23.70 -40.76
C PRO A 25 -23.47 -24.52 -39.98
N GLY A 26 -23.94 -25.61 -39.37
CA GLY A 26 -23.08 -26.58 -38.67
C GLY A 26 -23.77 -27.25 -37.48
N THR A 27 -23.36 -28.47 -37.21
CA THR A 27 -23.79 -29.32 -36.08
C THR A 27 -23.27 -28.80 -34.74
N LEU A 28 -23.56 -27.53 -34.40
CA LEU A 28 -23.49 -27.10 -33.01
C LEU A 28 -24.44 -28.01 -32.21
N ASN A 29 -23.96 -28.53 -31.08
CA ASN A 29 -24.80 -29.31 -30.19
C ASN A 29 -25.94 -28.40 -29.67
N ASN A 30 -27.03 -29.00 -29.21
CA ASN A 30 -28.21 -28.22 -28.80
C ASN A 30 -27.93 -27.28 -27.61
N GLN A 31 -26.88 -27.56 -26.82
CA GLN A 31 -26.45 -26.80 -25.66
C GLN A 31 -25.75 -25.50 -26.08
N ASP A 32 -24.81 -25.57 -27.02
CA ASP A 32 -24.12 -24.41 -27.57
C ASP A 32 -25.10 -23.51 -28.34
N LYS A 33 -26.01 -24.13 -29.11
CA LYS A 33 -27.12 -23.41 -29.77
C LYS A 33 -28.02 -22.73 -28.76
N ALA A 34 -28.26 -23.32 -27.59
CA ALA A 34 -29.09 -22.71 -26.55
C ALA A 34 -28.38 -21.52 -25.89
N ILE A 35 -27.08 -21.63 -25.60
CA ILE A 35 -26.27 -20.53 -25.04
C ILE A 35 -26.19 -19.38 -26.04
N ILE A 36 -25.86 -19.66 -27.31
CA ILE A 36 -25.80 -18.65 -28.37
C ILE A 36 -27.18 -18.02 -28.58
N ARG A 37 -28.26 -18.81 -28.60
CA ARG A 37 -29.64 -18.28 -28.68
C ARG A 37 -29.97 -17.41 -27.49
N GLU A 38 -29.51 -17.75 -26.29
CA GLU A 38 -29.76 -16.97 -25.10
C GLU A 38 -28.99 -15.64 -25.11
N ILE A 39 -27.72 -15.67 -25.51
CA ILE A 39 -26.90 -14.48 -25.74
C ILE A 39 -27.54 -13.58 -26.80
N VAL A 40 -27.97 -14.16 -27.93
CA VAL A 40 -28.67 -13.45 -29.01
C VAL A 40 -30.03 -12.94 -28.57
N ARG A 41 -30.78 -13.70 -27.76
CA ARG A 41 -32.10 -13.30 -27.22
C ARG A 41 -31.96 -12.12 -26.27
N VAL A 42 -30.98 -12.15 -25.37
CA VAL A 42 -30.72 -11.08 -24.40
C VAL A 42 -30.15 -9.84 -25.10
N ALA A 43 -29.28 -10.01 -26.10
CA ALA A 43 -28.76 -8.91 -26.92
C ALA A 43 -29.85 -8.22 -27.75
N ASN A 44 -30.90 -8.96 -28.13
CA ASN A 44 -32.03 -8.46 -28.90
C ASN A 44 -33.29 -8.17 -28.06
N ALA A 45 -33.21 -8.23 -26.73
CA ALA A 45 -34.33 -7.87 -25.87
C ALA A 45 -34.62 -6.35 -25.97
N PRO A 46 -35.89 -5.91 -26.07
CA PRO A 46 -36.22 -4.49 -26.31
C PRO A 46 -35.74 -3.54 -25.20
N SER A 47 -35.62 -4.02 -23.96
CA SER A 47 -35.17 -3.26 -22.80
C SER A 47 -33.67 -2.95 -22.81
N THR A 48 -32.84 -3.83 -23.37
CA THR A 48 -31.40 -3.62 -23.59
C THR A 48 -31.13 -2.72 -24.80
N PHE A 49 -32.05 -2.69 -25.77
CA PHE A 49 -31.96 -1.92 -27.01
C PHE A 49 -32.09 -0.39 -26.84
N GLN A 50 -32.75 0.08 -25.78
CA GLN A 50 -32.91 1.52 -25.55
C GLN A 50 -31.68 2.20 -24.89
N VAL A 51 -30.77 1.45 -24.26
CA VAL A 51 -29.69 2.04 -23.45
C VAL A 51 -28.38 2.26 -24.22
N ASN A 52 -28.12 1.59 -25.34
CA ASN A 52 -26.90 1.85 -26.12
C ASN A 52 -27.07 1.55 -27.61
N LYS A 53 -27.53 2.56 -28.36
CA LYS A 53 -27.38 2.57 -29.82
C LYS A 53 -25.90 2.79 -30.14
N ASN A 54 -25.24 1.72 -30.59
CA ASN A 54 -24.14 1.70 -31.59
C ASN A 54 -22.78 1.08 -31.21
N GLU A 55 -22.47 0.64 -29.98
CA GLU A 55 -21.10 0.14 -29.70
C GLU A 55 -20.96 -1.12 -28.80
N LYS A 56 -22.03 -1.73 -28.28
CA LYS A 56 -21.92 -2.73 -27.18
C LYS A 56 -22.40 -4.15 -27.45
N ILE A 57 -22.81 -4.50 -28.67
CA ILE A 57 -23.21 -5.88 -29.03
C ILE A 57 -21.99 -6.77 -29.34
N ALA A 58 -20.89 -6.17 -29.79
CA ALA A 58 -19.64 -6.87 -30.16
C ALA A 58 -19.00 -7.71 -29.03
N PRO A 59 -18.95 -7.27 -27.76
CA PRO A 59 -18.12 -7.95 -26.75
C PRO A 59 -18.58 -9.35 -26.34
N LEU A 60 -19.89 -9.66 -26.34
CA LEU A 60 -20.41 -10.99 -25.99
C LEU A 60 -20.30 -12.00 -27.14
N ILE A 61 -20.55 -11.54 -28.37
CA ILE A 61 -20.31 -12.32 -29.58
C ILE A 61 -18.81 -12.63 -29.68
N GLN A 62 -17.96 -11.64 -29.43
CA GLN A 62 -16.51 -11.79 -29.39
C GLN A 62 -16.06 -12.78 -28.31
N LEU A 63 -16.60 -12.71 -27.10
CA LEU A 63 -16.21 -13.62 -26.02
C LEU A 63 -16.69 -15.06 -26.23
N THR A 64 -17.84 -15.23 -26.90
CA THR A 64 -18.32 -16.53 -27.38
C THR A 64 -17.40 -17.10 -28.46
N VAL A 65 -16.92 -16.24 -29.37
CA VAL A 65 -15.96 -16.62 -30.42
C VAL A 65 -14.59 -16.95 -29.82
N GLU A 66 -14.03 -16.11 -28.95
CA GLU A 66 -12.73 -16.34 -28.32
C GLU A 66 -12.74 -17.66 -27.52
N SER A 67 -13.83 -17.94 -26.81
CA SER A 67 -14.00 -19.20 -26.08
C SER A 67 -14.22 -20.42 -27.01
N LEU A 68 -14.79 -20.23 -28.20
CA LEU A 68 -14.91 -21.27 -29.24
C LEU A 68 -13.57 -21.51 -29.99
N VAL A 69 -12.73 -20.49 -30.11
CA VAL A 69 -11.42 -20.57 -30.78
C VAL A 69 -10.40 -21.31 -29.90
N GLU A 70 -10.44 -21.11 -28.58
CA GLU A 70 -9.47 -21.72 -27.66
C GLU A 70 -9.82 -23.14 -27.20
N SER A 71 -11.10 -23.56 -27.25
CA SER A 71 -11.59 -24.79 -26.58
C SER A 71 -11.32 -26.13 -27.28
N SER A 72 -10.76 -26.20 -28.49
CA SER A 72 -9.92 -27.33 -28.95
C SER A 72 -9.54 -27.20 -30.43
N HIS A 73 -8.37 -27.69 -30.80
CA HIS A 73 -7.91 -27.79 -32.19
C HIS A 73 -8.85 -28.62 -33.11
N ALA A 74 -9.73 -29.45 -32.54
CA ALA A 74 -10.65 -30.29 -33.30
C ALA A 74 -11.83 -29.50 -33.92
N HIS A 75 -12.28 -28.42 -33.26
CA HIS A 75 -13.44 -27.64 -33.72
C HIS A 75 -13.07 -26.43 -34.59
N ILE A 76 -11.78 -26.09 -34.72
CA ILE A 76 -11.30 -24.97 -35.54
C ILE A 76 -11.72 -25.13 -37.01
N LYS A 77 -11.67 -26.35 -37.57
CA LYS A 77 -12.11 -26.61 -38.95
C LYS A 77 -13.63 -26.52 -39.11
N GLU A 78 -14.39 -26.97 -38.11
CA GLU A 78 -15.85 -27.03 -38.17
C GLU A 78 -16.49 -25.65 -37.97
N HIS A 79 -15.77 -24.74 -37.30
CA HIS A 79 -16.22 -23.39 -37.00
C HIS A 79 -15.39 -22.29 -37.66
N GLN A 80 -14.53 -22.65 -38.61
CA GLN A 80 -13.61 -21.74 -39.31
C GLN A 80 -14.32 -20.51 -39.91
N PHE A 81 -15.56 -20.67 -40.37
CA PHE A 81 -16.39 -19.58 -40.89
C PHE A 81 -16.85 -18.59 -39.81
N LEU A 82 -17.27 -19.08 -38.63
CA LEU A 82 -17.63 -18.23 -37.50
C LEU A 82 -16.41 -17.52 -36.92
N ILE A 83 -15.27 -18.21 -36.86
CA ILE A 83 -13.98 -17.66 -36.46
C ILE A 83 -13.54 -16.55 -37.43
N GLN A 84 -13.67 -16.75 -38.74
CA GLN A 84 -13.35 -15.74 -39.76
C GLN A 84 -14.30 -14.53 -39.73
N GLN A 85 -15.61 -14.76 -39.52
CA GLN A 85 -16.55 -13.65 -39.35
C GLN A 85 -16.23 -12.83 -38.11
N ALA A 86 -15.95 -13.49 -37.00
CA ALA A 86 -15.61 -12.80 -35.76
C ALA A 86 -14.25 -12.09 -35.83
N ALA A 87 -13.27 -12.69 -36.52
CA ALA A 87 -12.00 -12.05 -36.83
C ALA A 87 -12.16 -10.77 -37.66
N ALA A 88 -13.20 -10.70 -38.50
CA ALA A 88 -13.55 -9.49 -39.24
C ALA A 88 -14.26 -8.42 -38.39
N TYR A 89 -14.76 -8.79 -37.20
CA TYR A 89 -15.32 -7.86 -36.20
C TYR A 89 -14.29 -7.44 -35.14
N SER A 90 -13.12 -8.08 -35.09
CA SER A 90 -12.06 -7.81 -34.12
C SER A 90 -10.96 -6.93 -34.71
N ASP A 91 -11.20 -5.62 -34.82
CA ASP A 91 -10.15 -4.60 -34.98
C ASP A 91 -10.67 -3.21 -34.52
N PRO A 92 -9.91 -2.37 -33.77
CA PRO A 92 -9.02 -2.73 -32.68
C PRO A 92 -9.81 -2.90 -31.38
N ILE A 93 -9.65 -4.06 -30.75
CA ILE A 93 -9.99 -4.44 -29.37
C ILE A 93 -10.65 -3.31 -28.53
N PRO A 94 -11.98 -3.31 -28.35
CA PRO A 94 -12.56 -2.64 -27.19
C PRO A 94 -11.97 -3.34 -25.97
N LYS A 95 -11.26 -2.60 -25.12
CA LYS A 95 -10.64 -3.13 -23.89
C LYS A 95 -11.66 -4.05 -23.17
N LEU A 96 -11.25 -5.14 -22.50
CA LEU A 96 -12.17 -6.01 -21.73
C LEU A 96 -13.04 -5.26 -20.68
N LYS A 97 -12.66 -4.02 -20.36
CA LYS A 97 -13.35 -3.10 -19.45
C LYS A 97 -14.82 -2.79 -19.84
N PRO A 98 -15.15 -2.38 -21.09
CA PRO A 98 -16.54 -2.25 -21.54
C PRO A 98 -17.39 -3.53 -21.45
N LEU A 99 -16.79 -4.72 -21.52
CA LEU A 99 -17.54 -5.98 -21.43
C LEU A 99 -17.96 -6.31 -20.00
N GLY A 100 -17.05 -6.20 -19.03
CA GLY A 100 -17.40 -6.38 -17.61
C GLY A 100 -18.53 -5.42 -17.18
N ASN A 101 -18.41 -4.15 -17.58
CA ASN A 101 -19.45 -3.15 -17.37
C ASN A 101 -20.78 -3.52 -18.05
N TYR A 102 -20.74 -4.10 -19.26
CA TYR A 102 -21.94 -4.53 -19.97
C TYR A 102 -22.61 -5.72 -19.27
N ILE A 103 -21.86 -6.79 -18.98
CA ILE A 103 -22.33 -7.98 -18.25
C ILE A 103 -23.00 -7.55 -16.94
N HIS A 104 -22.37 -6.64 -16.22
CA HIS A 104 -22.94 -6.10 -14.98
C HIS A 104 -24.22 -5.29 -15.24
N SER A 105 -24.18 -4.27 -16.10
CA SER A 105 -25.31 -3.35 -16.35
C SER A 105 -26.56 -4.04 -16.90
N THR A 106 -26.39 -5.21 -17.52
CA THR A 106 -27.47 -6.00 -18.12
C THR A 106 -27.86 -7.21 -17.27
N THR A 107 -27.23 -7.41 -16.11
CA THR A 107 -27.43 -8.58 -15.22
C THR A 107 -27.22 -9.93 -15.90
N LEU A 108 -26.53 -9.94 -17.05
CA LEU A 108 -26.36 -11.10 -17.93
C LEU A 108 -25.62 -12.26 -17.26
N TRP A 109 -24.80 -11.94 -16.27
CA TRP A 109 -24.10 -12.92 -15.44
C TRP A 109 -25.05 -13.89 -14.73
N HIS A 110 -26.29 -13.50 -14.40
CA HIS A 110 -27.28 -14.44 -13.84
C HIS A 110 -27.69 -15.53 -14.84
N ASP A 111 -27.78 -15.19 -16.11
CA ASP A 111 -28.13 -16.12 -17.18
C ASP A 111 -26.93 -16.99 -17.57
N LEU A 112 -25.71 -16.46 -17.43
CA LEU A 112 -24.47 -17.14 -17.80
C LEU A 112 -23.73 -17.82 -16.64
N LYS A 113 -24.31 -17.87 -15.44
CA LYS A 113 -23.64 -18.41 -14.25
C LYS A 113 -23.29 -19.90 -14.33
N ASN A 114 -23.95 -20.66 -15.20
CA ASN A 114 -23.74 -22.10 -15.39
C ASN A 114 -22.83 -22.43 -16.59
N ILE A 115 -22.15 -21.43 -17.18
CA ILE A 115 -21.14 -21.71 -18.21
C ILE A 115 -20.01 -22.53 -17.57
N SER A 116 -19.78 -23.73 -18.10
CA SER A 116 -18.72 -24.62 -17.64
C SER A 116 -17.34 -24.04 -17.95
N PHE A 117 -16.48 -24.00 -16.93
CA PHE A 117 -15.07 -23.62 -17.10
C PHE A 117 -14.30 -24.59 -18.00
N GLU A 118 -14.64 -25.88 -17.98
CA GLU A 118 -14.00 -26.89 -18.84
C GLU A 118 -14.29 -26.63 -20.33
N GLN A 119 -15.49 -26.16 -20.65
CA GLN A 119 -15.91 -25.89 -22.02
C GLN A 119 -15.48 -24.49 -22.50
N TYR A 120 -15.56 -23.48 -21.63
CA TYR A 120 -15.33 -22.09 -21.98
C TYR A 120 -14.51 -21.36 -20.90
N PRO A 121 -13.20 -21.67 -20.78
CA PRO A 121 -12.38 -21.20 -19.66
C PRO A 121 -12.28 -19.67 -19.60
N VAL A 122 -12.12 -18.98 -20.73
CA VAL A 122 -12.03 -17.52 -20.79
C VAL A 122 -13.35 -16.85 -20.40
N ALA A 123 -14.48 -17.33 -20.94
CA ALA A 123 -15.80 -16.84 -20.57
C ALA A 123 -16.11 -17.02 -19.10
N ALA A 124 -15.95 -18.24 -18.61
CA ALA A 124 -16.18 -18.59 -17.21
C ALA A 124 -15.31 -17.73 -16.29
N THR A 125 -14.01 -17.55 -16.63
CA THR A 125 -13.10 -16.69 -15.86
C THR A 125 -13.55 -15.23 -15.84
N CYS A 126 -13.94 -14.68 -16.99
CA CYS A 126 -14.37 -13.28 -17.10
C CYS A 126 -15.67 -13.04 -16.29
N ILE A 127 -16.65 -13.94 -16.44
CA ILE A 127 -17.92 -13.85 -15.71
C ILE A 127 -17.69 -14.05 -14.22
N ALA A 128 -16.95 -15.08 -13.82
CA ALA A 128 -16.60 -15.35 -12.43
C ALA A 128 -15.86 -14.16 -11.78
N SER A 129 -14.93 -13.53 -12.51
CA SER A 129 -14.23 -12.33 -12.06
C SER A 129 -15.20 -11.18 -11.79
N GLU A 130 -16.14 -10.90 -12.71
CA GLU A 130 -17.16 -9.87 -12.49
C GLU A 130 -18.05 -10.22 -11.30
N ARG A 131 -18.51 -11.47 -11.18
CA ARG A 131 -19.31 -11.95 -10.04
C ARG A 131 -18.61 -11.71 -8.70
N ALA A 132 -17.31 -12.01 -8.63
CA ALA A 132 -16.49 -11.79 -7.44
C ALA A 132 -16.39 -10.30 -7.07
N LYS A 133 -16.36 -9.39 -8.07
CA LYS A 133 -16.42 -7.94 -7.86
C LYS A 133 -17.78 -7.42 -7.39
N TYR A 134 -18.82 -8.26 -7.32
CA TYR A 134 -20.16 -7.86 -6.87
C TYR A 134 -20.66 -8.66 -5.67
N LEU A 135 -19.73 -9.12 -4.82
CA LEU A 135 -20.00 -9.70 -3.49
C LEU A 135 -20.73 -11.04 -3.48
N GLU A 136 -20.84 -11.73 -4.62
CA GLU A 136 -21.31 -13.11 -4.58
C GLU A 136 -20.25 -14.00 -3.91
N PRO A 137 -20.65 -14.96 -3.04
CA PRO A 137 -19.70 -15.83 -2.37
C PRO A 137 -18.83 -16.58 -3.39
N THR A 138 -17.50 -16.56 -3.20
CA THR A 138 -16.60 -17.21 -4.14
C THR A 138 -16.87 -18.71 -4.26
N SER A 139 -17.31 -19.35 -3.18
CA SER A 139 -17.78 -20.74 -3.18
C SER A 139 -18.97 -21.01 -4.12
N ASP A 140 -19.88 -20.04 -4.28
CA ASP A 140 -21.01 -20.18 -5.21
C ASP A 140 -20.55 -19.97 -6.64
N ILE A 141 -19.67 -18.99 -6.88
CA ILE A 141 -19.09 -18.72 -8.20
C ILE A 141 -18.32 -19.96 -8.72
N THR A 142 -17.45 -20.53 -7.88
CA THR A 142 -16.61 -21.67 -8.26
C THR A 142 -17.43 -22.93 -8.46
N ARG A 143 -18.47 -23.16 -7.64
CA ARG A 143 -19.43 -24.25 -7.82
C ARG A 143 -20.18 -24.11 -9.14
N ASP A 144 -20.76 -22.95 -9.41
CA ASP A 144 -21.64 -22.73 -10.57
C ASP A 144 -20.86 -22.86 -11.90
N HIS A 145 -19.60 -22.42 -11.91
CA HIS A 145 -18.70 -22.54 -13.08
C HIS A 145 -17.85 -23.83 -13.09
N GLN A 146 -17.97 -24.70 -12.08
CA GLN A 146 -17.19 -25.94 -11.92
C GLN A 146 -15.66 -25.71 -11.91
N ILE A 147 -15.22 -24.64 -11.25
CA ILE A 147 -13.81 -24.25 -11.16
C ILE A 147 -13.19 -24.99 -9.98
N LEU A 148 -12.27 -25.92 -10.29
CA LEU A 148 -11.59 -26.76 -9.30
C LEU A 148 -10.12 -26.35 -9.06
N ASP A 149 -9.55 -25.52 -9.94
CA ASP A 149 -8.17 -25.08 -9.83
C ASP A 149 -8.01 -24.09 -8.67
N SER A 150 -7.21 -24.47 -7.67
CA SER A 150 -7.00 -23.67 -6.45
C SER A 150 -6.37 -22.31 -6.71
N SER A 151 -5.51 -22.17 -7.73
CA SER A 151 -4.89 -20.90 -8.09
C SER A 151 -5.90 -19.93 -8.68
N ILE A 152 -6.82 -20.43 -9.51
CA ILE A 152 -7.90 -19.63 -10.08
C ILE A 152 -8.91 -19.23 -9.00
N ILE A 153 -9.25 -20.14 -8.09
CA ILE A 153 -10.09 -19.84 -6.93
C ILE A 153 -9.46 -18.71 -6.11
N GLU A 154 -8.19 -18.83 -5.74
CA GLU A 154 -7.47 -17.79 -4.99
C GLU A 154 -7.50 -16.44 -5.72
N GLN A 155 -7.31 -16.40 -7.04
CA GLN A 155 -7.41 -15.15 -7.81
C GLN A 155 -8.78 -14.48 -7.67
N PHE A 156 -9.89 -15.23 -7.71
CA PHE A 156 -11.22 -14.66 -7.50
C PHE A 156 -11.44 -14.20 -6.06
N GLU A 157 -10.93 -14.95 -5.09
CA GLU A 157 -10.98 -14.55 -3.69
C GLU A 157 -10.23 -13.22 -3.47
N MET A 158 -9.05 -13.06 -4.09
CA MET A 158 -8.29 -11.80 -4.05
C MET A 158 -9.06 -10.63 -4.68
N ILE A 159 -9.74 -10.85 -5.80
CA ILE A 159 -10.59 -9.85 -6.46
C ILE A 159 -11.76 -9.45 -5.57
N ALA A 160 -12.42 -10.42 -4.94
CA ALA A 160 -13.52 -10.18 -4.02
C ALA A 160 -13.05 -9.31 -2.83
N ILE A 161 -11.87 -9.62 -2.29
CA ILE A 161 -11.23 -8.85 -1.22
C ILE A 161 -10.97 -7.41 -1.63
N ASP A 162 -10.32 -7.20 -2.79
CA ASP A 162 -9.90 -5.87 -3.26
C ASP A 162 -11.07 -4.95 -3.61
N LYS A 163 -12.22 -5.51 -4.00
CA LYS A 163 -13.33 -4.70 -4.50
C LYS A 163 -14.39 -4.36 -3.47
N ASN A 164 -14.67 -5.24 -2.52
CA ASN A 164 -15.80 -5.00 -1.61
C ASN A 164 -15.69 -5.64 -0.23
N VAL A 165 -14.94 -6.73 -0.08
CA VAL A 165 -14.87 -7.40 1.24
C VAL A 165 -14.02 -6.59 2.20
N GLY A 166 -12.97 -5.92 1.71
CA GLY A 166 -12.22 -4.94 2.50
C GLY A 166 -13.17 -4.02 3.26
N ASP A 167 -13.93 -3.18 2.55
CA ASP A 167 -14.85 -2.20 3.11
C ASP A 167 -15.83 -2.78 4.15
N ARG A 168 -16.34 -3.99 3.94
CA ARG A 168 -17.28 -4.62 4.90
C ARG A 168 -16.62 -5.20 6.14
N VAL A 169 -15.39 -5.70 6.03
CA VAL A 169 -14.58 -6.10 7.19
C VAL A 169 -14.25 -4.88 8.04
N PHE A 170 -13.96 -3.73 7.41
CA PHE A 170 -13.73 -2.46 8.13
C PHE A 170 -14.97 -1.97 8.90
N ILE A 171 -16.17 -2.14 8.36
CA ILE A 171 -17.39 -1.53 8.93
C ILE A 171 -17.94 -2.29 10.15
N LEU A 172 -17.80 -3.62 10.20
CA LEU A 172 -18.55 -4.43 11.18
C LEU A 172 -17.74 -4.85 12.41
N GLY A 173 -16.40 -4.72 12.38
CA GLY A 173 -15.56 -5.22 13.48
C GLY A 173 -15.72 -6.72 13.75
N SER A 174 -16.25 -7.47 12.78
CA SER A 174 -16.43 -8.92 12.87
C SER A 174 -15.06 -9.63 12.86
N PRO A 175 -14.94 -10.77 13.56
CA PRO A 175 -13.79 -11.65 13.41
C PRO A 175 -13.57 -12.09 11.95
N VAL A 176 -12.31 -12.30 11.56
CA VAL A 176 -11.90 -12.65 10.19
C VAL A 176 -12.58 -13.93 9.69
N HIS A 177 -12.75 -14.93 10.56
CA HIS A 177 -13.39 -16.19 10.18
C HIS A 177 -14.86 -16.02 9.75
N GLU A 178 -15.59 -15.06 10.32
CA GLU A 178 -16.96 -14.76 9.90
C GLU A 178 -16.97 -14.14 8.50
N ALA A 179 -16.01 -13.26 8.20
CA ALA A 179 -15.88 -12.66 6.87
C ALA A 179 -15.51 -13.71 5.81
N LEU A 180 -14.57 -14.61 6.12
CA LEU A 180 -14.21 -15.74 5.27
C LEU A 180 -15.44 -16.60 4.95
N SER A 181 -16.19 -17.00 5.99
CA SER A 181 -17.38 -17.84 5.82
C SER A 181 -18.49 -17.12 5.03
N ARG A 182 -18.73 -15.84 5.31
CA ARG A 182 -19.79 -15.05 4.65
C ARG A 182 -19.54 -14.86 3.16
N HIS A 183 -18.28 -14.73 2.77
CA HIS A 183 -17.87 -14.49 1.38
C HIS A 183 -17.39 -15.75 0.67
N GLY A 184 -17.49 -16.92 1.31
CA GLY A 184 -17.08 -18.19 0.71
C GLY A 184 -15.60 -18.24 0.34
N LEU A 185 -14.75 -17.61 1.16
CA LEU A 185 -13.30 -17.52 0.96
C LEU A 185 -12.62 -18.63 1.76
N SER A 186 -11.69 -19.32 1.11
CA SER A 186 -11.11 -20.58 1.62
C SER A 186 -9.60 -20.68 1.44
N SER A 187 -8.99 -19.92 0.54
CA SER A 187 -7.55 -19.98 0.31
C SER A 187 -6.76 -19.35 1.46
N ALA A 188 -5.53 -19.85 1.65
CA ALA A 188 -4.60 -19.31 2.65
C ALA A 188 -4.20 -17.86 2.33
N GLY A 189 -4.01 -17.52 1.05
CA GLY A 189 -3.69 -16.16 0.63
C GLY A 189 -4.83 -15.18 0.89
N ALA A 190 -6.08 -15.56 0.60
CA ALA A 190 -7.25 -14.73 0.87
C ALA A 190 -7.40 -14.46 2.37
N ARG A 191 -7.15 -15.49 3.20
CA ARG A 191 -7.10 -15.34 4.65
C ARG A 191 -6.02 -14.38 5.09
N GLU A 192 -4.77 -14.57 4.69
CA GLU A 192 -3.66 -13.69 5.07
C GLU A 192 -3.95 -12.23 4.67
N LYS A 193 -4.45 -12.00 3.45
CA LYS A 193 -4.80 -10.66 2.97
C LYS A 193 -5.90 -10.01 3.79
N LEU A 194 -6.96 -10.75 4.14
CA LEU A 194 -8.02 -10.24 5.01
C LEU A 194 -7.53 -9.92 6.42
N GLU A 195 -6.64 -10.75 6.97
CA GLU A 195 -6.06 -10.50 8.29
C GLU A 195 -5.19 -9.24 8.30
N ILE A 196 -4.41 -9.00 7.24
CA ILE A 196 -3.64 -7.75 7.07
C ILE A 196 -4.59 -6.56 6.97
N LEU A 197 -5.64 -6.63 6.14
CA LEU A 197 -6.62 -5.55 6.04
C LEU A 197 -7.35 -5.28 7.36
N ALA A 198 -7.67 -6.32 8.12
CA ALA A 198 -8.25 -6.18 9.46
C ALA A 198 -7.26 -5.47 10.41
N ALA A 199 -5.99 -5.86 10.39
CA ALA A 199 -4.92 -5.24 11.18
C ALA A 199 -4.70 -3.77 10.84
N GLU A 200 -4.69 -3.41 9.55
CA GLU A 200 -4.53 -2.02 9.08
C GLU A 200 -5.80 -1.16 9.29
N GLY A 201 -6.92 -1.81 9.53
CA GLY A 201 -8.25 -1.23 9.54
C GLY A 201 -8.89 -1.09 10.91
N PRO A 202 -9.99 -1.82 11.18
CA PRO A 202 -10.77 -1.64 12.40
C PRO A 202 -9.95 -1.97 13.66
N VAL A 203 -9.01 -2.92 13.56
CA VAL A 203 -8.17 -3.33 14.70
C VAL A 203 -7.09 -2.30 14.99
N ARG A 204 -6.60 -1.60 13.96
CA ARG A 204 -5.53 -0.59 14.07
C ARG A 204 -5.78 0.39 15.20
N ASN A 205 -6.97 0.98 15.25
CA ASN A 205 -7.27 2.03 16.22
C ASN A 205 -7.21 1.51 17.65
N LEU A 206 -7.81 0.34 17.92
CA LEU A 206 -7.83 -0.28 19.25
C LEU A 206 -6.42 -0.60 19.75
N VAL A 207 -5.55 -1.07 18.86
CA VAL A 207 -4.15 -1.37 19.21
C VAL A 207 -3.32 -0.09 19.33
N ALA A 208 -3.55 0.90 18.45
CA ALA A 208 -2.84 2.18 18.49
C ALA A 208 -3.17 3.00 19.74
N THR A 209 -4.40 2.93 20.25
CA THR A 209 -4.82 3.60 21.50
C THR A 209 -4.47 2.80 22.75
N GLY A 210 -4.13 1.51 22.58
CA GLY A 210 -3.85 0.60 23.70
C GLY A 210 -5.10 0.08 24.39
N ASP A 211 -6.27 0.18 23.75
CA ASP A 211 -7.51 -0.45 24.22
C ASP A 211 -7.42 -1.98 24.17
N LEU A 212 -6.57 -2.51 23.28
CA LEU A 212 -6.18 -3.93 23.23
C LEU A 212 -4.67 -4.02 23.01
N ASN A 213 -4.03 -4.99 23.66
CA ASN A 213 -2.69 -5.40 23.26
C ASN A 213 -2.74 -6.27 21.98
N VAL A 214 -1.58 -6.56 21.38
CA VAL A 214 -1.51 -7.29 20.10
C VAL A 214 -2.12 -8.69 20.21
N GLU A 215 -1.85 -9.42 21.30
CA GLU A 215 -2.34 -10.79 21.49
C GLU A 215 -3.86 -10.81 21.68
N GLU A 216 -4.40 -9.89 22.48
CA GLU A 216 -5.85 -9.71 22.66
C GLU A 216 -6.55 -9.35 21.35
N ALA A 217 -5.94 -8.47 20.55
CA ALA A 217 -6.44 -8.12 19.23
C ALA A 217 -6.43 -9.34 18.29
N MET A 218 -5.35 -10.11 18.28
CA MET A 218 -5.26 -11.32 17.45
C MET A 218 -6.34 -12.33 17.82
N LEU A 219 -6.52 -12.62 19.12
CA LEU A 219 -7.53 -13.54 19.62
C LEU A 219 -8.95 -13.05 19.31
N LYS A 220 -9.25 -11.78 19.60
CA LYS A 220 -10.58 -11.20 19.44
C LYS A 220 -11.04 -11.18 17.97
N PHE A 221 -10.13 -10.87 17.05
CA PHE A 221 -10.45 -10.75 15.63
C PHE A 221 -10.09 -12.01 14.83
N GLY A 222 -9.54 -13.05 15.47
CA GLY A 222 -9.19 -14.32 14.81
C GLY A 222 -8.05 -14.19 13.80
N ILE A 223 -7.10 -13.29 14.04
CA ILE A 223 -5.90 -13.09 13.23
C ILE A 223 -4.86 -14.12 13.65
N VAL A 224 -4.33 -14.90 12.69
CA VAL A 224 -3.37 -15.97 12.98
C VAL A 224 -2.09 -15.87 12.14
N SER A 225 -2.09 -15.06 11.09
CA SER A 225 -0.96 -14.87 10.20
C SER A 225 0.13 -14.04 10.85
N HIS A 226 1.37 -14.44 10.61
CA HIS A 226 2.55 -13.75 11.09
C HIS A 226 2.65 -12.32 10.52
N LYS A 227 2.32 -12.12 9.24
CA LYS A 227 2.37 -10.79 8.60
C LYS A 227 1.38 -9.81 9.23
N ALA A 228 0.14 -10.23 9.48
CA ALA A 228 -0.83 -9.37 10.15
C ALA A 228 -0.42 -9.06 11.60
N ARG A 229 0.21 -10.03 12.30
CA ARG A 229 0.82 -9.80 13.61
C ARG A 229 1.90 -8.72 13.55
N GLU A 230 2.85 -8.82 12.63
CA GLU A 230 3.90 -7.80 12.46
C GLU A 230 3.32 -6.41 12.18
N VAL A 231 2.23 -6.32 11.41
CA VAL A 231 1.52 -5.06 11.17
C VAL A 231 0.95 -4.50 12.48
N LEU A 232 0.25 -5.32 13.27
CA LEU A 232 -0.30 -4.90 14.57
C LEU A 232 0.79 -4.47 15.56
N GLU A 233 1.90 -5.20 15.62
CA GLU A 233 3.01 -4.88 16.51
C GLU A 233 3.67 -3.56 16.13
N ASN A 234 3.86 -3.29 14.84
CA ASN A 234 4.34 -1.99 14.37
C ASN A 234 3.35 -0.86 14.67
N ILE A 235 2.04 -1.12 14.59
CA ILE A 235 1.01 -0.15 14.98
C ILE A 235 1.10 0.13 16.48
N ALA A 236 1.19 -0.90 17.32
CA ALA A 236 1.33 -0.76 18.77
C ALA A 236 2.59 0.05 19.12
N ALA A 237 3.74 -0.29 18.53
CA ALA A 237 5.01 0.38 18.74
C ALA A 237 5.00 1.85 18.30
N LYS A 238 4.27 2.21 17.25
CA LYS A 238 4.11 3.61 16.81
C LYS A 238 3.05 4.39 17.61
N GLY A 239 2.13 3.69 18.27
CA GLY A 239 1.03 4.24 19.08
C GLY A 239 1.29 4.06 20.57
N ALA A 240 0.33 3.48 21.28
CA ALA A 240 0.29 3.40 22.75
C ALA A 240 1.54 2.78 23.39
N ALA A 241 2.13 1.73 22.80
CA ALA A 241 3.34 1.13 23.34
C ALA A 241 4.52 2.10 23.22
N GLY A 242 4.65 2.79 22.08
CA GLY A 242 5.66 3.84 21.86
C GLY A 242 5.45 5.05 22.78
N ASP A 243 4.21 5.45 23.02
CA ASP A 243 3.90 6.54 23.95
C ASP A 243 4.26 6.21 25.39
N VAL A 244 3.99 4.97 25.82
CA VAL A 244 4.42 4.48 27.14
C VAL A 244 5.94 4.42 27.20
N ALA A 245 6.59 3.80 26.22
CA ALA A 245 8.05 3.67 26.19
C ALA A 245 8.75 5.03 26.18
N GLY A 246 8.26 5.99 25.39
CA GLY A 246 8.85 7.32 25.28
C GLY A 246 8.63 8.22 26.50
N LYS A 247 7.69 7.91 27.41
CA LYS A 247 7.36 8.74 28.58
C LYS A 247 7.65 8.08 29.92
N SER A 248 7.84 6.77 29.95
CA SER A 248 8.09 6.01 31.18
C SER A 248 9.53 5.56 31.27
N PHE A 249 10.02 5.39 32.50
CA PHE A 249 11.34 4.81 32.79
C PHE A 249 11.24 3.28 32.84
N LEU A 250 10.62 2.67 31.83
CA LEU A 250 10.49 1.22 31.72
C LEU A 250 11.51 0.65 30.75
N HIS A 251 12.01 -0.55 31.08
CA HIS A 251 12.85 -1.31 30.17
C HIS A 251 12.01 -1.79 28.98
N ILE A 252 12.60 -1.83 27.79
CA ILE A 252 11.86 -2.11 26.54
C ILE A 252 11.22 -3.49 26.53
N GLU A 253 11.84 -4.47 27.18
CA GLU A 253 11.28 -5.81 27.32
C GLU A 253 9.98 -5.82 28.12
N ASP A 254 9.85 -4.97 29.14
CA ASP A 254 8.62 -4.86 29.92
C ASP A 254 7.50 -4.24 29.10
N VAL A 255 7.82 -3.24 28.27
CA VAL A 255 6.86 -2.64 27.32
C VAL A 255 6.44 -3.67 26.28
N MET A 256 7.39 -4.39 25.69
CA MET A 256 7.11 -5.43 24.70
C MET A 256 6.18 -6.50 25.26
N LEU A 257 6.49 -7.00 26.47
CA LEU A 257 5.66 -7.99 27.16
C LEU A 257 4.25 -7.45 27.42
N LYS A 258 4.14 -6.23 27.94
CA LYS A 258 2.85 -5.58 28.26
C LYS A 258 1.95 -5.42 27.04
N PHE A 259 2.51 -5.10 25.88
CA PHE A 259 1.76 -4.85 24.65
C PHE A 259 1.73 -6.05 23.68
N GLY A 260 2.30 -7.19 24.06
CA GLY A 260 2.30 -8.42 23.26
C GLY A 260 3.19 -8.35 22.01
N ILE A 261 4.23 -7.51 22.01
CA ILE A 261 5.14 -7.31 20.89
C ILE A 261 6.29 -8.31 20.97
N VAL A 262 6.54 -9.05 19.88
CA VAL A 262 7.64 -10.02 19.81
C VAL A 262 8.60 -9.79 18.63
N SER A 263 8.18 -9.06 17.60
CA SER A 263 8.98 -8.80 16.41
C SER A 263 10.12 -7.82 16.69
N THR A 264 11.25 -8.09 16.04
CA THR A 264 12.44 -7.23 16.09
C THR A 264 12.21 -5.87 15.43
N GLY A 265 11.39 -5.82 14.38
CA GLY A 265 11.04 -4.57 13.70
C GLY A 265 10.25 -3.61 14.61
N ALA A 266 9.24 -4.11 15.31
CA ALA A 266 8.50 -3.29 16.28
C ALA A 266 9.35 -2.90 17.49
N ARG A 267 10.25 -3.78 17.93
CA ARG A 267 11.25 -3.46 18.97
C ARG A 267 12.14 -2.29 18.56
N GLU A 268 12.69 -2.29 17.35
CA GLU A 268 13.51 -1.17 16.86
C GLU A 268 12.74 0.15 16.90
N VAL A 269 11.46 0.14 16.51
CA VAL A 269 10.59 1.32 16.58
C VAL A 269 10.43 1.81 18.03
N LEU A 270 10.20 0.89 18.98
CA LEU A 270 10.11 1.23 20.41
C LEU A 270 11.42 1.84 20.92
N GLU A 271 12.56 1.23 20.60
CA GLU A 271 13.88 1.71 21.00
C GLU A 271 14.14 3.14 20.52
N VAL A 272 13.78 3.45 19.27
CA VAL A 272 13.89 4.82 18.74
C VAL A 272 12.99 5.78 19.53
N ARG A 273 11.74 5.40 19.84
CA ARG A 273 10.84 6.23 20.65
C ARG A 273 11.36 6.50 22.07
N VAL A 274 11.98 5.49 22.69
CA VAL A 274 12.61 5.64 24.00
C VAL A 274 13.80 6.60 23.92
N ALA A 275 14.66 6.42 22.91
CA ALA A 275 15.82 7.27 22.67
C ALA A 275 15.44 8.75 22.48
N GLU A 276 14.34 9.02 21.78
CA GLU A 276 13.83 10.38 21.54
C GLU A 276 13.07 10.99 22.74
N GLY A 277 12.64 10.15 23.69
CA GLY A 277 11.81 10.53 24.83
C GLY A 277 12.55 10.43 26.17
N ALA A 278 12.11 9.48 27.01
CA ALA A 278 12.57 9.29 28.39
C ALA A 278 14.11 9.15 28.50
N ALA A 279 14.76 8.48 27.54
CA ALA A 279 16.22 8.35 27.54
C ALA A 279 16.93 9.68 27.27
N ALA A 280 16.43 10.50 26.33
CA ALA A 280 16.93 11.86 26.11
C ALA A 280 16.74 12.76 27.35
N GLU A 281 15.66 12.57 28.11
CA GLU A 281 15.48 13.28 29.39
C GLU A 281 16.57 12.92 30.41
N CYS A 282 16.96 11.64 30.50
CA CYS A 282 18.08 11.20 31.33
C CYS A 282 19.42 11.82 30.90
N VAL A 283 19.64 11.93 29.59
CA VAL A 283 20.81 12.63 29.02
C VAL A 283 20.85 14.07 29.53
N SER A 284 19.74 14.81 29.44
CA SER A 284 19.62 16.18 29.94
C SER A 284 19.91 16.27 31.45
N LYS A 285 19.57 15.24 32.23
CA LYS A 285 19.90 15.12 33.67
C LYS A 285 21.35 14.71 33.95
N GLY A 286 22.16 14.50 32.91
CA GLY A 286 23.59 14.22 33.00
C GLY A 286 23.97 12.76 33.16
N TRP A 287 23.07 11.83 32.87
CA TRP A 287 23.39 10.41 32.85
C TRP A 287 24.33 10.09 31.68
N ASN A 288 25.17 9.06 31.85
CA ASN A 288 26.08 8.62 30.79
C ASN A 288 25.35 7.68 29.81
N LEU A 289 25.77 7.68 28.55
CA LEU A 289 25.12 6.94 27.46
C LEU A 289 25.00 5.44 27.73
N GLU A 290 26.04 4.80 28.26
CA GLU A 290 26.05 3.34 28.47
C GLU A 290 25.09 2.92 29.59
N SER A 291 25.01 3.69 30.68
CA SER A 291 23.99 3.46 31.71
C SER A 291 22.57 3.64 31.18
N ILE A 292 22.33 4.63 30.32
CA ILE A 292 21.01 4.84 29.71
C ILE A 292 20.66 3.66 28.77
N LYS A 293 21.58 3.22 27.91
CA LYS A 293 21.35 2.08 27.02
C LYS A 293 21.00 0.82 27.81
N ALA A 294 21.75 0.54 28.89
CA ALA A 294 21.50 -0.61 29.75
C ALA A 294 20.16 -0.50 30.51
N GLU A 295 19.86 0.67 31.07
CA GLU A 295 18.63 0.89 31.86
C GLU A 295 17.36 0.73 31.01
N PHE A 296 17.38 1.20 29.76
CA PHE A 296 16.22 1.13 28.88
C PHE A 296 16.22 -0.08 27.95
N GLY A 297 17.32 -0.82 27.85
CA GLY A 297 17.45 -1.97 26.94
C GLY A 297 17.61 -1.58 25.47
N ILE A 298 18.24 -0.44 25.18
CA ILE A 298 18.49 0.06 23.82
C ILE A 298 19.68 -0.68 23.22
N VAL A 299 19.45 -1.41 22.13
CA VAL A 299 20.47 -2.24 21.45
C VAL A 299 20.59 -1.96 19.96
N SER A 300 19.53 -1.45 19.33
CA SER A 300 19.46 -1.11 17.92
C SER A 300 20.30 0.11 17.60
N GLU A 301 21.03 0.02 16.49
CA GLU A 301 21.93 1.07 16.03
C GLU A 301 21.16 2.38 15.77
N LYS A 302 19.95 2.31 15.19
CA LYS A 302 19.13 3.50 14.92
C LYS A 302 18.75 4.25 16.20
N ALA A 303 18.38 3.54 17.25
CA ALA A 303 18.05 4.16 18.53
C ALA A 303 19.29 4.73 19.23
N VAL A 304 20.44 4.03 19.15
CA VAL A 304 21.71 4.54 19.67
C VAL A 304 22.11 5.84 18.97
N VAL A 305 21.96 5.93 17.65
CA VAL A 305 22.21 7.17 16.89
C VAL A 305 21.35 8.32 17.42
N LYS A 306 20.04 8.08 17.64
CA LYS A 306 19.12 9.11 18.17
C LYS A 306 19.50 9.56 19.58
N LEU A 307 19.91 8.62 20.42
CA LEU A 307 20.37 8.92 21.77
C LEU A 307 21.69 9.71 21.77
N GLU A 308 22.62 9.40 20.87
CA GLU A 308 23.87 10.13 20.69
C GLU A 308 23.63 11.56 20.18
N GLU A 309 22.70 11.75 19.24
CA GLU A 309 22.26 13.08 18.77
C GLU A 309 21.70 13.92 19.93
N ALA A 310 20.84 13.34 20.76
CA ALA A 310 20.31 14.00 21.95
C ALA A 310 21.43 14.37 22.94
N PHE A 311 22.41 13.48 23.14
CA PHE A 311 23.57 13.74 24.00
C PHE A 311 24.44 14.88 23.50
N VAL A 312 24.71 14.92 22.20
CA VAL A 312 25.40 16.06 21.61
C VAL A 312 24.64 17.35 21.89
N LYS A 313 23.35 17.39 21.56
CA LYS A 313 22.51 18.58 21.67
C LYS A 313 22.38 19.09 23.11
N ASP A 314 22.09 18.21 24.05
CA ASP A 314 21.71 18.61 25.41
C ASP A 314 22.90 18.70 26.36
N ARG A 315 24.01 18.01 26.04
CA ARG A 315 25.18 17.94 26.93
C ARG A 315 26.45 18.53 26.35
N LEU A 316 26.72 18.38 25.06
CA LEU A 316 27.97 18.87 24.47
C LEU A 316 27.86 20.27 23.90
N VAL A 317 26.78 20.59 23.20
CA VAL A 317 26.56 21.92 22.63
C VAL A 317 26.62 23.02 23.69
N PRO A 318 26.01 22.88 24.89
CA PRO A 318 26.12 23.90 25.94
C PRO A 318 27.53 24.10 26.49
N LEU A 319 28.46 23.16 26.25
CA LEU A 319 29.84 23.23 26.70
C LEU A 319 30.79 23.83 25.64
N ILE A 320 30.28 24.15 24.45
CA ILE A 320 31.11 24.69 23.38
C ILE A 320 31.62 26.07 23.79
N ASN A 321 32.94 26.20 23.79
CA ASN A 321 33.65 27.44 24.08
C ASN A 321 34.90 27.57 23.19
N ASN A 322 35.72 28.60 23.42
CA ASN A 322 36.92 28.87 22.60
C ASN A 322 37.94 27.72 22.55
N ASP A 323 37.96 26.87 23.58
CA ASP A 323 38.92 25.76 23.72
C ASP A 323 38.25 24.39 23.45
N PHE A 324 37.00 24.38 23.02
CA PHE A 324 36.25 23.17 22.75
C PHE A 324 36.74 22.50 21.46
N SER A 325 36.93 21.18 21.52
CA SER A 325 37.27 20.34 20.38
C SER A 325 36.24 19.22 20.21
N ALA A 326 35.54 19.23 19.07
CA ALA A 326 34.49 18.26 18.74
C ALA A 326 35.05 16.83 18.72
N SER A 327 36.15 16.58 17.99
CA SER A 327 36.81 15.27 17.95
C SER A 327 37.19 14.73 19.34
N ALA A 328 37.75 15.58 20.22
CA ALA A 328 38.14 15.19 21.57
C ALA A 328 36.91 14.85 22.44
N ALA A 329 35.83 15.62 22.31
CA ALA A 329 34.58 15.37 23.02
C ALA A 329 33.93 14.05 22.56
N LEU A 330 33.82 13.82 21.25
CA LEU A 330 33.27 12.58 20.68
C LEU A 330 34.04 11.36 21.18
N LEU A 331 35.38 11.42 21.16
CA LEU A 331 36.24 10.35 21.67
C LEU A 331 36.03 10.11 23.16
N LYS A 332 36.00 11.19 23.96
CA LYS A 332 35.82 11.12 25.42
C LYS A 332 34.52 10.44 25.83
N TYR A 333 33.43 10.72 25.11
CA TYR A 333 32.10 10.19 25.42
C TYR A 333 31.74 8.95 24.60
N GLY A 334 32.66 8.44 23.77
CA GLY A 334 32.46 7.23 22.98
C GLY A 334 31.37 7.34 21.92
N ILE A 335 31.10 8.55 21.42
CA ILE A 335 30.08 8.81 20.39
C ILE A 335 30.64 8.35 19.04
N LYS A 336 29.90 7.46 18.37
CA LYS A 336 30.36 6.81 17.12
C LYS A 336 29.56 7.22 15.90
N SER A 337 28.33 7.70 16.08
CA SER A 337 27.45 8.12 15.00
C SER A 337 28.02 9.30 14.21
N ASP A 338 28.10 9.15 12.90
CA ASP A 338 28.46 10.25 12.00
C ASP A 338 27.44 11.38 12.03
N SER A 339 26.14 11.08 12.20
CA SER A 339 25.11 12.13 12.35
C SER A 339 25.30 12.97 13.62
N ALA A 340 25.65 12.32 14.74
CA ALA A 340 25.92 13.02 15.99
C ALA A 340 27.23 13.86 15.89
N ARG A 341 28.23 13.33 15.18
CA ARG A 341 29.44 14.09 14.83
C ARG A 341 29.13 15.31 13.98
N ASP A 342 28.36 15.15 12.90
CA ASP A 342 27.98 16.24 11.99
C ASP A 342 27.24 17.35 12.74
N LEU A 343 26.31 16.98 13.64
CA LEU A 343 25.63 17.93 14.51
C LEU A 343 26.62 18.71 15.39
N LEU A 344 27.54 18.02 16.07
CA LEU A 344 28.50 18.66 16.96
C LEU A 344 29.47 19.57 16.20
N GLU A 345 29.97 19.12 15.05
CA GLU A 345 30.86 19.91 14.20
C GLU A 345 30.18 21.16 13.68
N ALA A 346 28.92 21.06 13.23
CA ALA A 346 28.13 22.20 12.79
C ALA A 346 27.96 23.25 13.91
N GLU A 347 27.53 22.83 15.10
CA GLU A 347 27.36 23.73 16.24
C GLU A 347 28.69 24.34 16.70
N THR A 348 29.77 23.55 16.69
CA THR A 348 31.13 24.03 17.02
C THR A 348 31.61 25.07 16.01
N GLY A 349 31.36 24.84 14.72
CA GLY A 349 31.68 25.78 13.65
C GLY A 349 30.88 27.08 13.75
N LEU A 350 29.57 27.01 14.02
CA LEU A 350 28.69 28.17 14.12
C LEU A 350 28.97 29.06 15.34
N THR A 351 29.48 28.45 16.42
CA THR A 351 29.81 29.15 17.66
C THR A 351 31.32 29.45 17.72
N SER A 352 32.10 28.60 18.38
CA SER A 352 33.54 28.79 18.63
C SER A 352 34.33 29.05 17.35
N GLY A 353 34.11 28.25 16.30
CA GLY A 353 34.83 28.37 15.03
C GLY A 353 34.62 29.74 14.37
N LYS A 354 33.36 30.15 14.22
CA LYS A 354 32.98 31.46 13.65
C LYS A 354 33.69 32.61 14.35
N TYR A 355 33.71 32.61 15.68
CA TYR A 355 34.34 33.69 16.44
C TYR A 355 35.85 33.74 16.29
N ARG A 356 36.52 32.59 16.19
CA ARG A 356 37.97 32.52 15.97
C ARG A 356 38.35 33.07 14.59
N VAL A 357 37.58 32.72 13.56
CA VAL A 357 37.76 33.29 12.21
C VAL A 357 37.55 34.81 12.22
N LEU A 358 36.50 35.31 12.89
CA LEU A 358 36.23 36.76 12.98
C LEU A 358 37.34 37.53 13.73
N ARG A 359 38.12 36.87 14.59
CA ARG A 359 39.30 37.44 15.26
C ARG A 359 40.57 37.39 14.39
N GLY A 360 40.46 36.89 13.15
CA GLY A 360 41.56 36.83 12.20
C GLY A 360 42.36 35.53 12.25
N GLU A 361 41.90 34.49 12.95
CA GLU A 361 42.57 33.18 12.87
C GLU A 361 42.34 32.53 11.50
N PRO A 362 43.36 31.93 10.86
CA PRO A 362 43.19 31.20 9.62
C PRO A 362 42.19 30.04 9.78
N TRP A 363 41.25 29.91 8.86
CA TRP A 363 40.17 28.91 8.98
C TRP A 363 40.70 27.47 9.11
N THR A 364 41.81 27.13 8.45
CA THR A 364 42.44 25.80 8.55
C THR A 364 42.90 25.49 9.97
N GLU A 365 43.49 26.48 10.65
CA GLU A 365 43.91 26.36 12.05
C GLU A 365 42.70 26.32 13.01
N VAL A 366 41.61 27.00 12.65
CA VAL A 366 40.34 26.92 13.39
C VAL A 366 39.73 25.53 13.29
N VAL A 367 39.58 24.97 12.08
CA VAL A 367 39.08 23.60 11.85
C VAL A 367 39.88 22.59 12.65
N ARG A 368 41.22 22.66 12.56
CA ARG A 368 42.14 21.77 13.30
C ARG A 368 41.96 21.86 14.81
N LYS A 369 41.94 23.08 15.38
CA LYS A 369 41.82 23.28 16.84
C LYS A 369 40.43 22.89 17.36
N CYS A 370 39.37 23.25 16.63
CA CYS A 370 38.00 22.86 16.96
C CYS A 370 37.74 21.36 16.71
N GLY A 371 38.69 20.64 16.11
CA GLY A 371 38.55 19.20 15.84
C GLY A 371 37.39 18.89 14.89
N ILE A 372 37.16 19.76 13.90
CA ILE A 372 36.18 19.61 12.83
C ILE A 372 36.87 18.88 11.67
N ARG A 373 36.16 18.00 10.95
CA ARG A 373 36.74 17.33 9.77
C ARG A 373 36.91 18.33 8.62
N GLU A 374 38.00 18.21 7.87
CA GLU A 374 38.29 19.13 6.76
C GLU A 374 37.28 19.05 5.62
N ASP A 375 36.65 17.88 5.44
CA ASP A 375 35.64 17.60 4.40
C ASP A 375 34.19 17.83 4.88
N SER A 376 33.98 18.38 6.08
CA SER A 376 32.62 18.62 6.59
C SER A 376 32.03 19.96 6.15
N LEU A 377 30.70 20.03 6.14
CA LEU A 377 29.96 21.26 5.85
C LEU A 377 30.32 22.41 6.82
N ALA A 378 30.71 22.08 8.05
CA ALA A 378 31.15 23.06 9.03
C ALA A 378 32.48 23.70 8.62
N ALA A 379 33.45 22.92 8.13
CA ALA A 379 34.71 23.43 7.63
C ALA A 379 34.52 24.32 6.40
N ASP A 380 33.68 23.91 5.44
CA ASP A 380 33.31 24.71 4.27
C ASP A 380 32.67 26.05 4.67
N THR A 381 31.78 26.03 5.67
CA THR A 381 31.15 27.25 6.19
C THR A 381 32.17 28.23 6.79
N LEU A 382 33.15 27.71 7.54
CA LEU A 382 34.23 28.52 8.11
C LEU A 382 35.16 29.10 7.04
N LYS A 383 35.46 28.34 6.00
CA LYS A 383 36.23 28.80 4.84
C LYS A 383 35.53 29.96 4.12
N ILE A 384 34.24 29.80 3.81
CA ILE A 384 33.42 30.86 3.18
C ILE A 384 33.41 32.13 4.05
N LEU A 385 33.30 31.98 5.37
CA LEU A 385 33.35 33.11 6.29
C LEU A 385 34.72 33.82 6.26
N ALA A 386 35.82 33.06 6.28
CA ALA A 386 37.17 33.63 6.22
C ALA A 386 37.40 34.40 4.91
N ASP A 387 36.95 33.87 3.78
CA ASP A 387 37.02 34.54 2.48
C ASP A 387 36.22 35.86 2.49
N LYS A 388 35.05 35.89 3.15
CA LYS A 388 34.27 37.11 3.31
C LYS A 388 34.98 38.16 4.17
N VAL A 389 35.54 37.75 5.30
CA VAL A 389 36.28 38.66 6.21
C VAL A 389 37.53 39.23 5.52
N ALA A 390 38.22 38.43 4.70
CA ALA A 390 39.37 38.88 3.93
C ALA A 390 39.00 39.95 2.87
N ASN A 391 37.81 39.85 2.28
CA ASN A 391 37.34 40.77 1.25
C ASN A 391 36.58 42.00 1.81
N ASP A 392 35.95 41.89 2.98
CA ASP A 392 35.24 42.97 3.67
C ASP A 392 35.57 42.95 5.18
N PRO A 393 36.61 43.68 5.62
CA PRO A 393 36.97 43.76 7.04
C PRO A 393 35.85 44.30 7.95
N HIS A 394 34.87 45.03 7.40
CA HIS A 394 33.71 45.49 8.18
C HIS A 394 32.76 44.35 8.56
N GLU A 395 32.89 43.17 7.95
CA GLU A 395 32.12 41.98 8.32
C GLU A 395 32.30 41.65 9.81
N ILE A 396 33.48 41.88 10.39
CA ILE A 396 33.76 41.68 11.82
C ILE A 396 32.82 42.52 12.69
N THR A 397 32.54 43.76 12.29
CA THR A 397 31.69 44.69 13.04
C THR A 397 30.19 44.40 12.92
N ARG A 398 29.78 43.55 11.96
CA ARG A 398 28.38 43.16 11.75
C ARG A 398 27.95 42.02 12.68
N HIS A 399 28.88 41.32 13.32
CA HIS A 399 28.57 40.21 14.23
C HIS A 399 28.73 40.65 15.69
N PRO A 400 27.78 40.33 16.58
CA PRO A 400 27.89 40.66 17.99
C PRO A 400 29.10 39.97 18.62
N VAL A 401 29.81 40.68 19.49
CA VAL A 401 30.94 40.12 20.25
C VAL A 401 30.42 38.99 21.14
N TRP A 402 31.00 37.80 21.00
CA TRP A 402 30.70 36.68 21.89
C TRP A 402 31.11 37.03 23.31
N THR A 403 30.18 36.99 24.26
CA THR A 403 30.48 37.26 25.67
C THR A 403 30.95 36.04 26.45
N GLY A 404 31.03 34.86 25.80
CA GLY A 404 31.29 33.59 26.46
C GLY A 404 30.03 33.05 27.11
#